data_AF-A0A560V8N7-F1
#
_entry.id   AF-A0A560V8N7-F1
#
_cell.length_a   1.000
_cell.length_b   1.000
_cell.length_c   1.000
_cell.angle_alpha   90.00
_cell.angle_beta   90.00
_cell.angle_gamma   90.00
#
_symmetry.space_group_name_H-M   'P 1'
#
loop_
_entity.id
_entity.type
_entity.pdbx_description
1 polymer ?
#
loop_
_entity_poly.entity_id
_entity_poly.type
_entity_poly.pdbx_seq_one_letter_code
_entity_poly.pdbx_strand_id
1 'polypeptide(L)'
;MAIAEALNQSLVEVLGIPRGDRFVMLSECGEDELFIDPDFMGMQRSDKAMIITVLLGAHRGKDDKTALLVAERVEAHPDDVFAALVRRLRPAAPGGAPRPRRGSGTRRRARAA
;
A
#
# COMPACT_ATOMS: atom_id res chain seq x y z
N MET A 1 24.26 -0.04 -1.36
CA MET A 1 23.15 0.31 -2.28
C MET A 1 22.23 1.26 -1.54
N ALA A 2 21.67 2.31 -2.15
CA ALA A 2 20.83 3.26 -1.40
C ALA A 2 19.52 2.58 -0.95
N ILE A 3 19.05 2.85 0.28
CA ILE A 3 17.84 2.24 0.89
C ILE A 3 16.62 2.34 -0.05
N ALA A 4 16.45 3.50 -0.70
CA ALA A 4 15.36 3.73 -1.66
C ALA A 4 15.38 2.77 -2.86
N GLU A 5 16.57 2.41 -3.33
CA GLU A 5 16.72 1.47 -4.45
C GLU A 5 16.46 0.04 -4.01
N ALA A 6 16.92 -0.34 -2.81
CA ALA A 6 16.66 -1.65 -2.22
C ALA A 6 15.16 -1.88 -2.01
N LEU A 7 14.47 -0.88 -1.46
CA LEU A 7 13.03 -0.93 -1.25
C LEU A 7 12.27 -1.04 -2.58
N ASN A 8 12.61 -0.22 -3.58
CA ASN A 8 11.94 -0.27 -4.88
C ASN A 8 12.14 -1.60 -5.61
N GLN A 9 13.37 -2.14 -5.59
CA GLN A 9 13.66 -3.42 -6.21
C GLN A 9 12.88 -4.56 -5.54
N SER A 10 12.78 -4.54 -4.21
CA SER A 10 12.00 -5.52 -3.44
C SER A 10 10.52 -5.44 -3.81
N LEU A 11 9.96 -4.23 -3.96
CA LEU A 11 8.58 -4.03 -4.39
C LEU A 11 8.33 -4.57 -5.82
N VAL A 12 9.24 -4.31 -6.76
CA VAL A 12 9.13 -4.82 -8.14
C VAL A 12 9.13 -6.34 -8.17
N GLU A 13 10.03 -7.00 -7.45
CA GLU A 13 10.15 -8.45 -7.46
C GLU A 13 8.99 -9.14 -6.75
N VAL A 14 8.55 -8.59 -5.63
CA VAL A 14 7.57 -9.25 -4.75
C VAL A 14 6.14 -8.95 -5.18
N LEU A 15 5.86 -7.69 -5.54
CA LEU A 15 4.52 -7.25 -5.90
C LEU A 15 4.31 -7.21 -7.41
N GLY A 16 5.35 -7.41 -8.22
CA GLY A 16 5.26 -7.32 -9.67
C GLY A 16 4.83 -5.93 -10.15
N ILE A 17 5.17 -4.87 -9.40
CA ILE A 17 4.88 -3.50 -9.84
C ILE A 17 5.78 -3.12 -11.03
N PRO A 18 5.33 -2.23 -11.92
CA PRO A 18 6.17 -1.74 -13.01
C PRO A 18 7.46 -1.09 -12.46
N ARG A 19 8.59 -1.29 -13.13
CA ARG A 19 9.87 -0.66 -12.75
C ARG A 19 9.79 0.87 -12.66
N GLY A 20 8.91 1.50 -13.46
CA GLY A 20 8.67 2.95 -13.43
C GLY A 20 7.72 3.42 -12.32
N ASP A 21 7.06 2.50 -11.60
CA ASP A 21 6.19 2.79 -10.45
C ASP A 21 7.04 3.06 -9.19
N ARG A 22 7.93 4.04 -9.30
CA ARG A 22 8.96 4.38 -8.31
C ARG A 22 8.60 5.69 -7.60
N PHE A 23 7.74 5.58 -6.61
CA PHE A 23 7.37 6.68 -5.72
C PHE A 23 7.98 6.43 -4.34
N VAL A 24 9.19 6.96 -4.10
CA VAL A 24 9.92 6.80 -2.84
C VAL A 24 10.27 8.17 -2.28
N MET A 25 10.01 8.36 -0.99
CA MET A 25 10.40 9.53 -0.23
C MET A 25 11.38 9.09 0.86
N LEU A 26 12.48 9.81 1.01
CA LEU A 26 13.40 9.69 2.14
C LEU A 26 13.27 10.97 2.96
N SER A 27 13.06 10.81 4.26
CA SER A 27 12.97 11.92 5.20
C SER A 27 13.90 11.61 6.35
N GLU A 28 14.95 12.40 6.48
CA GLU A 28 15.84 12.36 7.64
C GLU A 28 15.19 13.16 8.76
N CYS A 29 15.29 12.63 9.98
CA CYS A 29 14.79 13.27 11.18
C CYS A 29 15.99 13.68 12.04
N GLY A 30 15.99 14.91 12.55
CA GLY A 30 16.96 15.35 13.55
C GLY A 30 16.80 14.62 14.88
N GLU A 31 17.74 14.85 15.81
CA GLU A 31 17.80 14.19 17.12
C GLU A 31 16.52 14.33 17.96
N ASP A 32 15.73 15.39 17.73
CA ASP A 32 14.49 15.69 18.47
C ASP A 32 13.21 15.59 17.61
N GLU A 33 13.27 14.91 16.46
CA GLU A 33 12.14 14.83 15.51
C GLU A 33 11.50 13.44 15.43
N LEU A 34 12.26 12.38 15.76
CA LEU A 34 11.80 11.00 15.69
C LEU A 34 12.11 10.26 16.99
N PHE A 35 11.07 9.82 17.67
CA PHE A 35 11.17 9.09 18.92
C PHE A 35 10.76 7.63 18.70
N ILE A 36 11.73 6.73 18.71
CA ILE A 36 11.51 5.28 18.67
C ILE A 36 12.11 4.70 19.95
N ASP A 37 11.28 4.02 20.73
CA ASP A 37 11.73 3.39 21.96
C ASP A 37 12.74 2.26 21.64
N PRO A 38 13.96 2.30 22.21
CA PRO A 38 15.01 1.34 21.87
C PRO A 38 14.76 -0.06 22.44
N ASP A 39 13.99 -0.19 23.52
CA ASP A 39 13.82 -1.44 24.28
C ASP A 39 12.38 -1.97 24.31
N PHE A 40 11.41 -1.20 23.81
CA PHE A 40 10.01 -1.61 23.79
C PHE A 40 9.82 -2.98 23.15
N MET A 41 9.15 -3.87 23.90
CA MET A 41 8.92 -5.29 23.58
C MET A 41 10.21 -6.14 23.50
N GLY A 42 11.27 -5.74 24.21
CA GLY A 42 12.52 -6.49 24.33
C GLY A 42 13.44 -6.37 23.11
N MET A 43 13.27 -5.32 22.30
CA MET A 43 14.07 -5.09 21.10
C MET A 43 15.41 -4.42 21.45
N GLN A 44 16.34 -4.41 20.49
CA GLN A 44 17.65 -3.76 20.63
C GLN A 44 17.87 -2.79 19.46
N ARG A 45 17.18 -1.65 19.50
CA ARG A 45 17.29 -0.64 18.43
C ARG A 45 18.50 0.26 18.61
N SER A 46 19.12 0.61 17.50
CA SER A 46 20.19 1.60 17.39
C SER A 46 19.65 2.98 17.01
N ASP A 47 20.57 3.94 16.94
CA ASP A 47 20.35 5.29 16.40
C ASP A 47 19.99 5.30 14.91
N LYS A 48 20.09 4.16 14.22
CA LYS A 48 19.73 3.99 12.80
C LYS A 48 18.33 3.45 12.59
N ALA A 49 17.53 3.36 13.66
CA ALA A 49 16.14 2.92 13.57
C ALA A 49 15.35 3.78 12.57
N MET A 50 14.55 3.12 11.73
CA MET A 50 13.81 3.76 10.65
C MET A 50 12.37 3.25 10.55
N ILE A 51 11.50 4.13 10.09
CA ILE A 51 10.10 3.81 9.80
C ILE A 51 9.90 3.75 8.29
N ILE A 52 9.48 2.59 7.80
CA ILE A 52 9.13 2.38 6.39
C ILE A 52 7.61 2.36 6.27
N THR A 53 7.04 3.38 5.63
CA THR A 53 5.61 3.43 5.35
C THR A 53 5.36 3.14 3.88
N VAL A 54 4.58 2.09 3.60
CA VAL A 54 4.22 1.70 2.23
C VAL A 54 2.73 1.94 1.99
N LEU A 55 2.45 2.86 1.07
CA LEU A 55 1.11 3.25 0.67
C LEU A 55 0.66 2.42 -0.53
N LEU A 56 -0.25 1.47 -0.31
CA LEU A 56 -0.71 0.54 -1.34
C LEU A 56 -2.15 0.84 -1.81
N GLY A 57 -2.41 0.62 -3.09
CA GLY A 57 -3.75 0.68 -3.67
C GLY A 57 -4.68 -0.40 -3.12
N ALA A 58 -5.99 -0.15 -3.18
CA ALA A 58 -7.03 -1.04 -2.64
C ALA A 58 -7.04 -2.47 -3.23
N HIS A 59 -6.37 -2.66 -4.38
CA HIS A 59 -6.34 -3.88 -5.17
C HIS A 59 -5.35 -4.92 -4.61
N ARG A 60 -4.45 -4.52 -3.70
CA ARG A 60 -3.44 -5.39 -3.10
C ARG A 60 -3.98 -6.06 -1.83
N GLY A 61 -3.80 -7.38 -1.77
CA GLY A 61 -4.40 -8.27 -0.76
C GLY A 61 -3.60 -8.34 0.54
N LYS A 62 -3.95 -9.28 1.43
CA LYS A 62 -3.16 -9.55 2.64
C LYS A 62 -1.85 -10.29 2.33
N ASP A 63 -1.83 -11.15 1.30
CA ASP A 63 -0.68 -11.98 0.97
C ASP A 63 0.51 -11.13 0.47
N ASP A 64 0.20 -10.05 -0.26
CA ASP A 64 1.15 -9.01 -0.66
C ASP A 64 1.84 -8.33 0.55
N LYS A 65 1.21 -8.33 1.73
CA LYS A 65 1.76 -7.68 2.94
C LYS A 65 2.87 -8.48 3.58
N THR A 66 2.65 -9.79 3.72
CA THR A 66 3.63 -10.71 4.30
C THR A 66 4.86 -10.81 3.41
N ALA A 67 4.65 -10.83 2.10
CA ALA A 67 5.74 -10.93 1.14
C ALA A 67 6.66 -9.68 1.17
N LEU A 68 6.10 -8.49 1.42
CA LEU A 68 6.90 -7.27 1.53
C LEU A 68 7.80 -7.23 2.77
N LEU A 69 7.30 -7.70 3.91
CA LEU A 69 8.07 -7.77 5.17
C LEU A 69 9.22 -8.80 5.09
N VAL A 70 9.07 -9.84 4.27
CA VAL A 70 10.10 -10.87 4.07
C VAL A 70 11.17 -10.45 3.05
N ALA A 71 10.85 -9.50 2.17
CA ALA A 71 11.69 -9.10 1.07
C ALA A 71 12.71 -8.00 1.41
N GLU A 72 12.78 -7.54 2.66
CA GLU A 72 13.67 -6.47 3.04
C GLU A 72 15.14 -6.82 2.79
N ARG A 73 15.68 -6.21 1.73
CA ARG A 73 17.11 -6.19 1.39
C ARG A 73 17.82 -4.96 1.94
N VAL A 74 17.18 -4.26 2.87
CA VAL A 74 17.80 -3.12 3.53
C VAL A 74 18.86 -3.69 4.48
N GLU A 75 20.10 -3.27 4.31
CA GLU A 75 21.19 -3.61 5.25
C GLU A 75 20.97 -2.83 6.56
N ALA A 76 19.97 -3.23 7.32
CA ALA A 76 19.62 -2.70 8.63
C ALA A 76 19.49 -3.86 9.63
N HIS A 77 19.72 -3.56 10.91
CA HIS A 77 19.43 -4.54 11.95
C HIS A 77 17.91 -4.79 11.98
N PRO A 78 17.41 -6.03 12.13
CA PRO A 78 15.98 -6.32 12.10
C PRO A 78 15.16 -5.50 13.10
N ASP A 79 15.71 -5.24 14.29
CA ASP A 79 15.03 -4.44 15.32
C ASP A 79 14.93 -2.95 14.94
N ASP A 80 15.82 -2.47 14.07
CA ASP A 80 15.88 -1.09 13.61
C ASP A 80 14.80 -0.78 12.56
N VAL A 81 14.12 -1.79 12.02
CA VAL A 81 13.16 -1.58 10.94
C VAL A 81 11.73 -1.70 11.44
N PHE A 82 11.00 -0.60 11.37
CA PHE A 82 9.57 -0.58 11.62
C PHE A 82 8.79 -0.38 10.32
N ALA A 83 8.15 -1.43 9.82
CA ALA A 83 7.39 -1.39 8.57
C ALA A 83 5.88 -1.28 8.80
N ALA A 84 5.26 -0.27 8.20
CA ALA A 84 3.82 -0.02 8.24
C ALA A 84 3.23 -0.04 6.82
N LEU A 85 2.20 -0.86 6.61
CA LEU A 85 1.47 -0.93 5.34
C LEU A 85 0.12 -0.23 5.45
N VAL A 86 -0.03 0.88 4.74
CA VAL A 86 -1.24 1.70 4.75
C VAL A 86 -2.00 1.49 3.44
N ARG A 87 -3.18 0.88 3.53
CA ARG A 87 -4.03 0.64 2.35
C ARG A 87 -4.92 1.85 2.11
N ARG A 88 -4.88 2.41 0.90
CA ARG A 88 -5.90 3.38 0.48
C ARG A 88 -7.27 2.69 0.39
N LEU A 89 -8.24 3.22 1.11
CA LEU A 89 -9.64 2.88 0.90
C LEU A 89 -10.11 3.58 -0.38
N ARG A 90 -10.83 2.86 -1.24
CA ARG A 90 -11.53 3.50 -2.36
C ARG A 90 -12.58 4.44 -1.73
N PRO A 91 -12.69 5.71 -2.15
CA PRO A 91 -13.81 6.54 -1.70
C PRO A 91 -15.11 5.79 -2.02
N ALA A 92 -16.03 5.73 -1.04
CA ALA A 92 -17.38 5.27 -1.32
C ALA A 92 -17.90 6.10 -2.49
N ALA A 93 -18.39 5.46 -3.54
CA ALA A 93 -18.92 6.17 -4.70
C ALA A 93 -19.97 7.19 -4.19
N PRO A 94 -19.88 8.48 -4.57
CA PRO A 94 -20.90 9.44 -4.16
C PRO A 94 -22.22 9.02 -4.82
N GLY A 95 -23.21 8.70 -3.99
CA GLY A 95 -24.63 8.54 -4.35
C GLY A 95 -24.90 7.59 -5.51
N GLY A 96 -25.22 6.33 -5.19
CA GLY A 96 -25.88 5.45 -6.15
C GLY A 96 -27.22 6.05 -6.60
N ALA A 97 -27.23 6.80 -7.70
CA ALA A 97 -28.46 7.12 -8.39
C ALA A 97 -29.09 5.80 -8.85
N PRO A 98 -30.38 5.53 -8.56
CA PRO A 98 -31.03 4.32 -9.03
C PRO A 98 -30.96 4.29 -10.54
N ARG A 99 -30.39 3.22 -11.13
CA ARG A 99 -30.46 3.00 -12.58
C ARG A 99 -31.95 3.00 -12.96
N PRO A 100 -32.39 3.80 -13.96
CA PRO A 100 -33.77 3.75 -14.39
C PRO A 100 -34.08 2.33 -14.87
N ARG A 101 -35.10 1.72 -14.26
CA ARG A 101 -35.64 0.43 -14.72
C ARG A 101 -36.05 0.62 -16.18
N ARG A 102 -35.33 -0.05 -17.08
CA ARG A 102 -35.63 -0.08 -18.51
C ARG A 102 -37.05 -0.62 -18.66
N GLY A 103 -37.99 0.26 -18.99
CA GLY A 103 -39.39 -0.08 -19.16
C GLY A 103 -39.54 -1.17 -20.21
N SER A 104 -40.18 -2.27 -19.82
CA SER A 104 -40.65 -3.31 -20.72
C SER A 104 -41.80 -2.73 -21.57
N GLY A 105 -41.45 -2.12 -22.71
CA GLY A 105 -42.40 -1.72 -23.73
C GLY A 105 -43.01 -2.95 -24.40
N THR A 106 -44.15 -3.39 -23.91
CA THR A 106 -45.06 -4.35 -24.55
C THR A 106 -45.47 -3.79 -25.92
N ARG A 107 -44.92 -4.33 -27.00
CA ARG A 107 -45.45 -4.07 -28.35
C ARG A 107 -46.78 -4.81 -28.50
N ARG A 108 -47.89 -4.09 -28.32
CA ARG A 108 -49.24 -4.57 -28.60
C ARG A 108 -49.41 -4.68 -30.12
N ARG A 109 -49.70 -5.90 -30.59
CA ARG A 109 -50.06 -6.22 -31.98
C ARG A 109 -51.34 -5.46 -32.36
N ALA A 110 -51.31 -4.75 -33.49
CA ALA A 110 -52.52 -4.34 -34.20
C ALA A 110 -52.81 -5.34 -35.32
N ARG A 111 -53.94 -6.02 -35.20
CA ARG A 111 -54.62 -6.78 -36.25
C ARG A 111 -55.51 -5.78 -36.98
N ALA A 112 -55.42 -5.67 -38.29
CA ALA A 112 -56.44 -5.01 -39.11
C ALA A 112 -56.96 -6.05 -40.10
N ALA A 113 -58.29 -6.14 -40.14
CA ALA A 113 -59.10 -6.95 -41.04
C ALA A 113 -59.16 -6.33 -42.45
#